data_AF-A0A6L5XRA5-F1
#
_entry.id   AF-A0A6L5XRA5-F1
#
_cell.length_a   1.000
_cell.length_b   1.000
_cell.length_c   1.000
_cell.angle_alpha   90.00
_cell.angle_beta   90.00
_cell.angle_gamma   90.00
#
_symmetry.space_group_name_H-M   'P 1'
#
loop_
_entity.id
_entity.type
_entity.pdbx_description
1 polymer ?
#
loop_
_entity_poly.entity_id
_entity_poly.type
_entity_poly.pdbx_seq_one_letter_code
_entity_poly.pdbx_strand_id
1 'polypeptide(L)'
;MRDEMRDRERSEKESIAEDLVFEMELVRQVEINIDYILMLVEQRHGDHVKDREIAARIMSSVAASPELRDKSELIERFLEIAGFGEADAQFDIDPAAPESERHDAVERNWRKFVADSMEDEISGIIEAERLKAEPTRDLMHEAFEVGGVPQEGTAVTRVMPPGSRFGAKAEARDRQRHRVADLLSGFYRKYRSLTAHYPIELPED
;
A
#
# COMPACT_ATOMS: atom_id res chain seq x y z
N MET A 1 -56.52 36.79 35.50
CA MET A 1 -55.92 37.05 34.17
C MET A 1 -54.41 36.89 34.25
N ARG A 2 -53.96 35.65 34.44
CA ARG A 2 -52.55 35.26 34.50
C ARG A 2 -52.44 33.85 33.93
N ASP A 3 -53.04 33.66 32.76
CA ASP A 3 -53.03 32.36 32.06
C ASP A 3 -53.27 32.50 30.54
N GLU A 4 -52.87 33.62 29.95
CA GLU A 4 -52.94 33.82 28.48
C GLU A 4 -51.59 34.27 27.88
N MET A 5 -50.51 34.22 28.67
CA MET A 5 -49.14 34.50 28.23
C MET A 5 -48.25 33.25 28.15
N ARG A 6 -48.85 32.05 28.12
CA ARG A 6 -48.12 30.78 27.96
C ARG A 6 -48.28 30.13 26.58
N ASP A 7 -49.19 30.61 25.74
CA ASP A 7 -49.43 30.01 24.43
C ASP A 7 -48.75 30.74 23.25
N ARG A 8 -48.14 31.91 23.47
CA ARG A 8 -47.39 32.60 22.41
C ARG A 8 -45.93 32.19 22.27
N GLU A 9 -45.34 31.56 23.28
CA GLU A 9 -43.95 31.06 23.20
C GLU A 9 -43.85 29.66 22.55
N ARG A 10 -44.98 29.01 22.25
CA ARG A 10 -45.03 27.66 21.68
C ARG A 10 -45.16 27.62 20.16
N SER A 11 -45.61 28.70 19.52
CA SER A 11 -45.90 28.72 18.08
C SER A 11 -44.75 29.21 17.18
N GLU A 12 -43.64 29.71 17.73
CA GLU A 12 -42.49 30.20 16.93
C GLU A 12 -41.31 29.20 16.86
N LYS A 13 -41.44 28.02 17.47
CA LYS A 13 -40.36 27.00 17.51
C LYS A 13 -40.59 25.78 16.63
N GLU A 14 -41.71 25.69 15.91
CA GLU A 14 -42.02 24.52 15.07
C GLU A 14 -41.70 24.70 13.58
N SER A 15 -41.19 25.85 13.12
CA SER A 15 -40.97 26.09 11.68
C SER A 15 -39.51 25.99 11.18
N ILE A 16 -38.52 25.75 12.05
CA ILE A 16 -37.10 25.67 11.63
C ILE A 16 -36.61 24.20 11.57
N ALA A 17 -37.39 23.25 12.10
CA ALA A 17 -37.00 21.84 12.15
C ALA A 17 -37.33 21.06 10.86
N GLU A 18 -38.19 21.58 9.97
CA GLU A 18 -38.66 20.85 8.79
C GLU A 18 -37.94 21.24 7.48
N ASP A 19 -37.07 22.25 7.48
CA ASP A 19 -36.30 22.68 6.29
C ASP A 19 -34.83 22.19 6.31
N LEU A 20 -34.53 21.29 7.25
CA LEU A 20 -33.35 20.42 7.23
C LEU A 20 -33.76 19.03 6.72
N VAL A 21 -34.50 18.98 5.60
CA VAL A 21 -34.46 17.78 4.76
C VAL A 21 -33.08 17.78 4.12
N PHE A 22 -32.09 17.33 4.89
CA PHE A 22 -30.81 16.93 4.36
C PHE A 22 -31.13 15.78 3.41
N GLU A 23 -31.13 16.05 2.10
CA GLU A 23 -30.94 15.02 1.10
C GLU A 23 -29.60 14.37 1.44
N MET A 24 -29.63 13.28 2.20
CA MET A 24 -28.50 12.38 2.31
C MET A 24 -28.38 11.67 0.97
N GLU A 25 -27.82 12.37 -0.03
CA GLU A 25 -27.22 11.71 -1.17
C GLU A 25 -26.05 10.90 -0.61
N LEU A 26 -26.24 9.59 -0.50
CA LEU A 26 -25.19 8.66 -0.12
C LEU A 26 -24.13 8.71 -1.23
N VAL A 27 -23.14 9.60 -1.11
CA VAL A 27 -21.93 9.51 -1.94
C VAL A 27 -21.32 8.17 -1.61
N ARG A 28 -21.41 7.21 -2.55
CA ARG A 28 -20.68 5.95 -2.44
C ARG A 28 -19.20 6.33 -2.40
N GLN A 29 -18.60 6.29 -1.21
CA GLN A 29 -17.14 6.22 -1.11
C GLN A 29 -16.75 4.93 -1.81
N VAL A 30 -16.24 5.04 -3.03
CA VAL A 30 -15.47 3.96 -3.63
C VAL A 30 -14.28 3.80 -2.71
N GLU A 31 -14.20 2.66 -2.03
CA GLU A 31 -13.01 2.28 -1.29
C GLU A 31 -11.85 2.32 -2.28
N ILE A 32 -10.98 3.32 -2.16
CA ILE A 32 -9.86 3.51 -3.07
C ILE A 32 -8.87 2.40 -2.75
N ASN A 33 -8.89 1.35 -3.57
CA ASN A 33 -8.02 0.20 -3.48
C ASN A 33 -7.00 0.25 -4.63
N ILE A 34 -6.06 -0.70 -4.63
CA ILE A 34 -5.04 -0.79 -5.67
C ILE A 34 -5.68 -1.02 -7.05
N ASP A 35 -6.74 -1.81 -7.15
CA ASP A 35 -7.43 -2.06 -8.42
C ASP A 35 -7.95 -0.77 -9.07
N TYR A 36 -8.49 0.16 -8.26
CA TYR A 36 -8.91 1.47 -8.75
C TYR A 36 -7.72 2.30 -9.27
N ILE A 37 -6.57 2.23 -8.60
CA ILE A 37 -5.34 2.89 -9.06
C ILE A 37 -4.88 2.30 -10.40
N LEU A 38 -4.89 0.97 -10.53
CA LEU A 38 -4.51 0.29 -11.77
C LEU A 38 -5.45 0.64 -12.93
N MET A 39 -6.76 0.67 -12.67
CA MET A 39 -7.75 1.12 -13.66
C MET A 39 -7.49 2.56 -14.12
N LEU A 40 -7.04 3.47 -13.24
CA LEU A 40 -6.66 4.83 -13.66
C LEU A 40 -5.37 4.83 -14.51
N VAL A 41 -4.42 3.95 -14.21
CA VAL A 41 -3.18 3.77 -15.00
C VAL A 41 -3.50 3.28 -16.41
N GLU A 42 -4.47 2.39 -16.57
CA GLU A 42 -4.95 1.88 -17.87
C GLU A 42 -5.52 2.98 -18.79
N GLN A 43 -5.89 4.14 -18.23
CA GLN A 43 -6.43 5.28 -19.00
C GLN A 43 -5.34 6.18 -19.58
N ARG A 44 -4.06 5.80 -19.47
CA ARG A 44 -2.95 6.54 -20.05
C ARG A 44 -3.20 6.82 -21.53
N HIS A 45 -3.10 8.09 -21.92
CA HIS A 45 -3.40 8.56 -23.26
C HIS A 45 -2.16 8.71 -24.13
N GLY A 46 -0.96 8.67 -23.55
CA GLY A 46 0.30 9.02 -24.25
C GLY A 46 0.41 10.52 -24.55
N ASP A 47 -0.51 11.32 -24.00
CA ASP A 47 -0.52 12.78 -24.04
C ASP A 47 -0.04 13.27 -22.67
N HIS A 48 1.18 13.80 -22.63
CA HIS A 48 1.84 14.23 -21.40
C HIS A 48 1.00 15.17 -20.51
N VAL A 49 0.09 15.98 -21.08
CA VAL A 49 -0.74 16.87 -20.27
C VAL A 49 -1.84 16.08 -19.56
N LYS A 50 -2.57 15.24 -20.30
CA LYS A 50 -3.65 14.42 -19.73
C LYS A 50 -3.12 13.37 -18.76
N ASP A 51 -1.99 12.77 -19.08
CA ASP A 51 -1.36 11.77 -18.22
C ASP A 51 -0.93 12.40 -16.89
N ARG A 52 -0.44 13.65 -16.89
CA ARG A 52 -0.15 14.39 -15.64
C ARG A 52 -1.40 14.65 -14.80
N GLU A 53 -2.54 14.96 -15.41
CA GLU A 53 -3.81 15.14 -14.69
C GLU A 53 -4.26 13.82 -14.04
N ILE A 54 -4.13 12.70 -14.75
CA ILE A 54 -4.40 11.36 -14.21
C ILE A 54 -3.47 11.05 -13.03
N ALA A 55 -2.16 11.29 -13.17
CA ALA A 55 -1.19 11.07 -12.10
C ALA A 55 -1.51 11.92 -10.85
N ALA A 56 -1.85 13.20 -11.03
CA ALA A 56 -2.25 14.08 -9.94
C ALA A 56 -3.51 13.58 -9.22
N ARG A 57 -4.50 13.07 -9.98
CA ARG A 57 -5.70 12.46 -9.42
C ARG A 57 -5.37 11.19 -8.62
N ILE A 58 -4.54 10.30 -9.17
CA ILE A 58 -4.07 9.09 -8.48
C ILE A 58 -3.41 9.47 -7.15
N MET A 59 -2.46 10.40 -7.16
CA MET A 59 -1.75 10.78 -5.93
C MET A 59 -2.64 11.48 -4.91
N SER A 60 -3.63 12.27 -5.36
CA SER A 60 -4.65 12.82 -4.47
C SER A 60 -5.50 11.71 -3.84
N SER A 61 -5.87 10.69 -4.60
CA SER A 61 -6.61 9.51 -4.12
C SER A 61 -5.81 8.71 -3.10
N VAL A 62 -4.52 8.47 -3.37
CA VAL A 62 -3.57 7.82 -2.44
C VAL A 62 -3.45 8.61 -1.14
N ALA A 63 -3.29 9.94 -1.23
CA ALA A 63 -3.19 10.80 -0.04
C ALA A 63 -4.48 10.82 0.79
N ALA A 64 -5.64 10.57 0.19
CA ALA A 64 -6.91 10.50 0.90
C ALA A 64 -7.16 9.17 1.64
N SER A 65 -6.52 8.07 1.21
CA SER A 65 -6.70 6.73 1.79
C SER A 65 -5.57 6.37 2.75
N PRO A 66 -5.83 6.18 4.06
CA PRO A 66 -4.82 5.76 5.02
C PRO A 66 -4.08 4.49 4.61
N GLU A 67 -4.77 3.53 4.00
CA GLU A 67 -4.18 2.26 3.57
C GLU A 67 -3.20 2.44 2.39
N LEU A 68 -3.48 3.37 1.48
CA LEU A 68 -2.62 3.63 0.33
C LEU A 68 -1.47 4.58 0.68
N ARG A 69 -1.57 5.39 1.74
CA ARG A 69 -0.46 6.25 2.20
C ARG A 69 0.80 5.46 2.49
N ASP A 70 0.68 4.29 3.12
CA ASP A 70 1.80 3.38 3.40
C ASP A 70 2.46 2.82 2.12
N LYS A 71 1.81 3.00 0.97
CA LYS A 71 2.25 2.54 -0.36
C LYS A 71 2.49 3.68 -1.33
N SER A 72 2.44 4.93 -0.87
CA SER A 72 2.55 6.11 -1.73
C SER A 72 3.81 6.07 -2.58
N GLU A 73 4.95 5.78 -1.97
CA GLU A 73 6.24 5.67 -2.68
C GLU A 73 6.26 4.51 -3.69
N LEU A 74 5.58 3.40 -3.38
CA LEU A 74 5.51 2.26 -4.29
C LEU A 74 4.64 2.60 -5.51
N ILE A 75 3.50 3.25 -5.30
CA ILE A 75 2.60 3.70 -6.36
C ILE A 75 3.27 4.76 -7.22
N GLU A 76 3.93 5.74 -6.61
CA GLU A 76 4.65 6.80 -7.32
C GLU A 76 5.71 6.22 -8.27
N ARG A 77 6.55 5.30 -7.78
CA ARG A 77 7.53 4.60 -8.62
C ARG A 77 6.88 3.77 -9.74
N PHE A 78 5.72 3.17 -9.48
CA PHE A 78 4.98 2.47 -10.54
C PHE A 78 4.49 3.42 -11.64
N LEU A 79 3.98 4.60 -11.27
CA LEU A 79 3.57 5.62 -12.23
C LEU A 79 4.75 6.10 -13.09
N GLU A 80 5.94 6.25 -12.51
CA GLU A 80 7.15 6.60 -13.26
C GLU A 80 7.45 5.56 -14.34
N ILE A 81 7.48 4.27 -13.99
CA ILE A 81 7.77 3.20 -14.97
C ILE A 81 6.63 3.00 -15.98
N ALA A 82 5.39 3.34 -15.63
CA ALA A 82 4.24 3.35 -16.53
C ALA A 82 4.24 4.58 -17.47
N GLY A 83 5.24 5.47 -17.37
CA GLY A 83 5.39 6.61 -18.25
C GLY A 83 4.49 7.80 -17.93
N PHE A 84 4.11 7.96 -16.66
CA PHE A 84 3.49 9.19 -16.14
C PHE A 84 4.54 10.23 -15.68
N GLY A 85 5.79 9.79 -15.51
CA GLY A 85 6.93 10.64 -15.14
C GLY A 85 7.62 11.31 -16.33
N GLU A 86 8.84 11.78 -16.10
CA GLU A 86 9.69 12.37 -17.14
C GLU A 86 10.49 11.31 -17.92
N ALA A 87 10.68 10.13 -17.34
CA ALA A 87 11.39 9.02 -17.97
C ALA A 87 10.50 8.30 -18.99
N ASP A 88 11.14 7.64 -19.96
CA ASP A 88 10.45 6.76 -20.90
C ASP A 88 9.76 5.60 -20.16
N ALA A 89 8.56 5.26 -20.63
CA ALA A 89 7.81 4.13 -20.10
C ALA A 89 8.61 2.82 -20.29
N GLN A 90 8.63 1.99 -19.26
CA GLN A 90 9.30 0.68 -19.29
C GLN A 90 8.40 -0.42 -19.89
N PHE A 91 7.10 -0.15 -20.01
CA PHE A 91 6.13 -1.02 -20.67
C PHE A 91 5.10 -0.17 -21.42
N ASP A 92 4.50 -0.77 -22.45
CA ASP A 92 3.52 -0.08 -23.29
C ASP A 92 2.09 -0.26 -22.78
N ILE A 93 1.30 0.80 -22.91
CA ILE A 93 -0.14 0.82 -22.69
C ILE A 93 -0.72 1.46 -23.94
N ASP A 94 -1.10 0.65 -24.92
CA ASP A 94 -1.67 1.14 -26.17
C ASP A 94 -3.07 1.73 -25.89
N PRO A 95 -3.28 3.06 -26.02
CA PRO A 95 -4.58 3.68 -25.77
C PRO A 95 -5.67 3.23 -26.76
N ALA A 96 -5.30 2.63 -27.89
CA ALA A 96 -6.23 2.09 -28.88
C ALA A 96 -6.57 0.60 -28.64
N ALA A 97 -5.83 -0.11 -27.78
CA ALA A 97 -6.11 -1.50 -27.45
C ALA A 97 -7.43 -1.64 -26.67
N PRO A 98 -8.08 -2.83 -26.68
CA PRO A 98 -9.23 -3.11 -25.83
C PRO A 98 -8.93 -2.90 -24.33
N GLU A 99 -9.95 -2.52 -23.56
CA GLU A 99 -9.81 -2.31 -22.10
C GLU A 99 -9.23 -3.52 -21.38
N SER A 100 -9.68 -4.73 -21.73
CA SER A 100 -9.14 -5.97 -21.15
C SER A 100 -7.65 -6.16 -21.42
N GLU A 101 -7.17 -5.77 -22.60
CA GLU A 101 -5.74 -5.92 -22.94
C GLU A 101 -4.87 -4.90 -22.18
N ARG A 102 -5.35 -3.65 -22.05
CA ARG A 102 -4.68 -2.65 -21.20
C ARG A 102 -4.68 -3.08 -19.73
N HIS A 103 -5.81 -3.59 -19.23
CA HIS A 103 -5.92 -4.12 -17.87
C HIS A 103 -4.92 -5.24 -17.64
N ASP A 104 -4.88 -6.26 -18.51
CA ASP A 104 -3.94 -7.36 -18.40
C ASP A 104 -2.48 -6.85 -18.45
N ALA A 105 -2.16 -5.88 -19.31
CA ALA A 105 -0.83 -5.29 -19.38
C ALA A 105 -0.44 -4.57 -18.08
N VAL A 106 -1.33 -3.74 -17.53
CA VAL A 106 -1.08 -3.02 -16.29
C VAL A 106 -1.00 -3.97 -15.09
N GLU A 107 -1.89 -4.96 -14.98
CA GLU A 107 -1.90 -5.94 -13.88
C GLU A 107 -0.62 -6.80 -13.89
N ARG A 108 -0.20 -7.30 -15.07
CA ARG A 108 1.06 -8.06 -15.20
C ARG A 108 2.27 -7.23 -14.79
N ASN A 109 2.37 -6.00 -15.29
CA ASN A 109 3.50 -5.12 -14.97
C ASN A 109 3.49 -4.68 -13.51
N TRP A 110 2.32 -4.44 -12.91
CA TRP A 110 2.18 -4.16 -11.48
C TRP A 110 2.66 -5.35 -10.65
N ARG A 111 2.19 -6.58 -10.94
CA ARG A 111 2.63 -7.79 -10.24
C ARG A 111 4.14 -7.99 -10.32
N LYS A 112 4.72 -7.84 -11.52
CA LYS A 112 6.16 -7.92 -11.73
C LYS A 112 6.91 -6.84 -10.92
N PHE A 113 6.45 -5.60 -11.00
CA PHE A 113 7.05 -4.48 -10.27
C PHE A 113 7.01 -4.67 -8.75
N VAL A 114 5.90 -5.19 -8.21
CA VAL A 114 5.80 -5.52 -6.77
C VAL A 114 6.76 -6.65 -6.43
N ALA A 115 6.88 -7.69 -7.26
CA ALA A 115 7.80 -8.79 -7.04
C ALA A 115 9.27 -8.31 -7.00
N ASP A 116 9.66 -7.50 -7.99
CA ASP A 116 11.01 -6.91 -8.07
C ASP A 116 11.26 -5.98 -6.88
N SER A 117 10.27 -5.14 -6.51
CA SER A 117 10.37 -4.26 -5.32
C SER A 117 10.53 -5.04 -4.02
N MET A 118 9.83 -6.17 -3.87
CA MET A 118 9.99 -7.06 -2.72
C MET A 118 11.40 -7.65 -2.67
N GLU A 119 11.95 -8.08 -3.81
CA GLU A 119 13.29 -8.69 -3.86
C GLU A 119 14.41 -7.67 -3.63
N ASP A 120 14.27 -6.45 -4.17
CA ASP A 120 15.21 -5.36 -3.91
C ASP A 120 15.22 -4.97 -2.43
N GLU A 121 14.04 -4.82 -1.82
CA GLU A 121 13.93 -4.38 -0.43
C GLU A 121 14.45 -5.43 0.55
N ILE A 122 14.11 -6.71 0.36
CA ILE A 122 14.61 -7.79 1.23
C ILE A 122 16.12 -8.01 1.05
N SER A 123 16.64 -7.89 -0.18
CA SER A 123 18.09 -7.92 -0.46
C SER A 123 18.81 -6.78 0.25
N GLY A 124 18.24 -5.57 0.22
CA GLY A 124 18.75 -4.41 0.95
C GLY A 124 18.78 -4.63 2.46
N ILE A 125 17.72 -5.22 3.06
CA ILE A 125 17.69 -5.58 4.48
C ILE A 125 18.77 -6.61 4.81
N ILE A 126 18.92 -7.64 3.97
CA ILE A 126 19.92 -8.70 4.14
C ILE A 126 21.33 -8.12 4.13
N GLU A 127 21.64 -7.22 3.19
CA GLU A 127 22.95 -6.58 3.10
C GLU A 127 23.22 -5.66 4.28
N ALA A 128 22.28 -4.75 4.58
CA ALA A 128 22.43 -3.73 5.63
C ALA A 128 22.63 -4.36 7.02
N GLU A 129 21.88 -5.41 7.35
CA GLU A 129 21.97 -6.10 8.63
C GLU A 129 22.86 -7.36 8.59
N ARG A 130 23.54 -7.62 7.45
CA ARG A 130 24.43 -8.77 7.24
C ARG A 130 23.78 -10.11 7.60
N LEU A 131 22.53 -10.29 7.16
CA LEU A 131 21.76 -11.50 7.40
C LEU A 131 22.20 -12.63 6.47
N LYS A 132 21.81 -13.86 6.80
CA LYS A 132 21.94 -15.00 5.90
C LYS A 132 20.83 -14.92 4.86
N ALA A 133 21.21 -14.90 3.59
CA ALA A 133 20.29 -14.70 2.46
C ALA A 133 19.12 -15.70 2.44
N GLU A 134 19.39 -16.99 2.21
CA GLU A 134 18.34 -18.03 2.11
C GLU A 134 17.46 -18.10 3.37
N PRO A 135 18.00 -18.20 4.61
CA PRO A 135 17.15 -18.26 5.79
C PRO A 135 16.26 -17.04 5.99
N THR A 136 16.67 -15.86 5.49
CA THR A 136 15.84 -14.66 5.55
C THR A 136 14.67 -14.74 4.59
N ARG A 137 14.90 -15.22 3.37
CA ARG A 137 13.82 -15.42 2.39
C ARG A 137 12.85 -16.51 2.84
N ASP A 138 13.37 -17.62 3.37
CA ASP A 138 12.56 -18.69 3.96
C ASP A 138 11.67 -18.17 5.09
N LEU A 139 12.25 -17.35 5.99
CA LEU A 139 11.48 -16.74 7.08
C LEU A 139 10.38 -15.82 6.55
N MET A 140 10.64 -15.07 5.46
CA MET A 140 9.62 -14.23 4.86
C MET A 140 8.54 -15.05 4.17
N HIS A 141 8.89 -16.13 3.47
CA HIS A 141 7.92 -17.08 2.94
C HIS A 141 7.01 -17.62 4.05
N GLU A 142 7.59 -18.17 5.12
CA GLU A 142 6.85 -18.61 6.32
C GLU A 142 5.95 -17.50 6.87
N ALA A 143 6.46 -16.26 6.98
CA ALA A 143 5.70 -15.13 7.52
C ALA A 143 4.47 -14.76 6.68
N PHE A 144 4.55 -14.85 5.35
CA PHE A 144 3.41 -14.60 4.47
C PHE A 144 2.35 -15.72 4.58
N GLU A 145 2.77 -16.97 4.70
CA GLU A 145 1.86 -18.11 4.91
C GLU A 145 1.11 -18.04 6.25
N VAL A 146 1.81 -17.67 7.33
CA VAL A 146 1.22 -17.66 8.69
C VAL A 146 0.59 -16.31 9.09
N GLY A 147 0.75 -15.27 8.26
CA GLY A 147 0.14 -13.96 8.49
C GLY A 147 0.93 -13.00 9.38
N GLY A 148 2.25 -13.19 9.51
CA GLY A 148 3.13 -12.26 10.21
C GLY A 148 4.51 -12.82 10.56
N VAL A 149 5.45 -11.93 10.86
CA VAL A 149 6.81 -12.31 11.28
C VAL A 149 6.79 -12.79 12.74
N PRO A 150 7.24 -14.02 13.04
CA PRO A 150 7.32 -14.51 14.41
C PRO A 150 8.29 -13.66 15.25
N GLN A 151 7.75 -12.96 16.24
CA GLN A 151 8.52 -12.11 17.17
C GLN A 151 9.14 -12.89 18.32
N GLU A 152 8.52 -14.03 18.65
CA GLU A 152 8.93 -14.90 19.74
C GLU A 152 9.77 -16.08 19.24
N GLY A 153 10.60 -16.62 20.13
CA GLY A 153 11.45 -17.77 19.83
C GLY A 153 12.72 -17.42 19.04
N THR A 154 13.19 -18.37 18.23
CA THR A 154 14.50 -18.28 17.57
C THR A 154 14.44 -17.83 16.12
N ALA A 155 13.25 -17.58 15.56
CA ALA A 155 13.03 -17.31 14.14
C ALA A 155 13.96 -16.22 13.59
N VAL A 156 13.91 -15.02 14.17
CA VAL A 156 14.79 -13.89 13.80
C VAL A 156 16.26 -14.19 14.11
N THR A 157 16.55 -14.99 15.14
CA THR A 157 17.94 -15.35 15.46
C THR A 157 18.54 -16.32 14.43
N ARG A 158 17.72 -17.13 13.74
CA ARG A 158 18.18 -18.08 12.70
C ARG A 158 18.82 -17.36 11.51
N VAL A 159 18.25 -16.22 11.13
CA VAL A 159 18.68 -15.42 9.97
C VAL A 159 19.92 -14.59 10.23
N MET A 160 20.23 -14.32 11.50
CA MET A 160 21.44 -13.59 11.89
C MET A 160 22.69 -14.48 11.81
N PRO A 161 23.88 -13.91 11.56
CA PRO A 161 25.15 -14.63 11.66
C PRO A 161 25.40 -15.09 13.11
N PRO A 162 26.24 -16.13 13.33
CA PRO A 162 26.60 -16.56 14.68
C PRO A 162 27.31 -15.43 15.44
N GLY A 163 27.01 -15.30 16.73
CA GLY A 163 27.57 -14.25 17.57
C GLY A 163 27.66 -14.65 19.03
N SER A 164 28.49 -13.92 19.79
CA SER A 164 28.64 -14.14 21.23
C SER A 164 27.33 -13.86 21.97
N ARG A 165 27.00 -14.73 22.93
CA ARG A 165 25.85 -14.60 23.84
C ARG A 165 26.24 -14.00 25.20
N PHE A 166 27.48 -13.51 25.33
CA PHE A 166 28.02 -13.04 26.60
C PHE A 166 28.52 -11.59 26.52
N GLY A 167 28.29 -10.83 27.60
CA GLY A 167 28.76 -9.46 27.80
C GLY A 167 28.18 -8.44 26.81
N ALA A 168 28.91 -7.34 26.59
CA ALA A 168 28.49 -6.25 25.69
C ALA A 168 28.17 -6.72 24.24
N LYS A 169 28.77 -7.82 23.78
CA LYS A 169 28.46 -8.42 22.47
C LYS A 169 27.05 -9.04 22.44
N ALA A 170 26.57 -9.58 23.56
CA ALA A 170 25.21 -10.11 23.68
C ALA A 170 24.17 -8.99 23.56
N GLU A 171 24.40 -7.86 24.23
CA GLU A 171 23.52 -6.69 24.16
C GLU A 171 23.46 -6.10 22.76
N ALA A 172 24.61 -5.99 22.08
CA ALA A 172 24.66 -5.52 20.69
C ALA A 172 23.90 -6.46 19.75
N ARG A 173 24.04 -7.78 19.95
CA ARG A 173 23.30 -8.79 19.21
C ARG A 173 21.79 -8.68 19.46
N ASP A 174 21.37 -8.51 20.70
CA ASP A 174 19.95 -8.38 21.03
C ASP A 174 19.34 -7.10 20.44
N ARG A 175 20.08 -5.97 20.47
CA ARG A 175 19.66 -4.76 19.75
C ARG A 175 19.52 -4.99 18.24
N GLN A 176 20.45 -5.74 17.64
CA GLN A 176 20.35 -6.09 16.22
C GLN A 176 19.13 -6.98 15.95
N ARG A 177 18.87 -7.98 16.81
CA ARG A 177 17.71 -8.86 16.70
C ARG A 177 16.40 -8.06 16.66
N HIS A 178 16.23 -7.07 17.55
CA HIS A 178 15.04 -6.22 17.57
C HIS A 178 14.92 -5.40 16.27
N ARG A 179 16.00 -4.76 15.82
CA ARG A 179 15.97 -4.01 14.54
C ARG A 179 15.60 -4.89 13.36
N VAL A 180 16.18 -6.09 13.26
CA VAL A 180 15.87 -7.03 12.18
C VAL A 180 14.40 -7.44 12.25
N ALA A 181 13.86 -7.72 13.44
CA ALA A 181 12.45 -8.06 13.61
C ALA A 181 11.52 -6.93 13.16
N ASP A 182 11.87 -5.68 13.48
CA ASP A 182 11.13 -4.49 13.08
C ASP A 182 11.18 -4.28 11.56
N LEU A 183 12.35 -4.43 10.93
CA LEU A 183 12.54 -4.31 9.49
C LEU A 183 11.73 -5.35 8.71
N LEU A 184 11.83 -6.63 9.10
CA LEU A 184 11.09 -7.71 8.45
C LEU A 184 9.57 -7.57 8.66
N SER A 185 9.15 -7.08 9.82
CA SER A 185 7.72 -6.78 10.07
C SER A 185 7.23 -5.57 9.28
N GLY A 186 8.09 -4.56 9.07
CA GLY A 186 7.85 -3.45 8.17
C GLY A 186 7.62 -3.94 6.75
N PHE A 187 8.53 -4.77 6.23
CA PHE A 187 8.41 -5.41 4.94
C PHE A 187 7.10 -6.19 4.80
N TYR A 188 6.78 -7.08 5.75
CA TYR A 188 5.53 -7.84 5.72
C TYR A 188 4.29 -6.91 5.68
N ARG A 189 4.21 -5.91 6.57
CA ARG A 189 3.07 -4.98 6.62
C ARG A 189 2.90 -4.19 5.32
N LYS A 190 4.00 -3.81 4.69
CA LYS A 190 4.00 -3.05 3.43
C LYS A 190 3.34 -3.84 2.29
N TYR A 191 3.71 -5.11 2.14
CA TYR A 191 3.33 -5.94 0.99
C TYR A 191 2.15 -6.90 1.21
N ARG A 192 1.78 -7.23 2.46
CA ARG A 192 0.71 -8.21 2.77
C ARG A 192 -0.68 -7.89 2.20
N SER A 193 -0.94 -6.64 1.83
CA SER A 193 -2.21 -6.23 1.21
C SER A 193 -2.12 -6.16 -0.32
N LEU A 194 -0.95 -6.44 -0.89
CA LEU A 194 -0.68 -6.48 -2.34
C LEU A 194 -0.55 -7.92 -2.83
N THR A 195 -0.04 -8.82 -1.99
CA THR A 195 0.14 -10.23 -2.29
C THR A 195 -0.05 -11.07 -1.04
N ALA A 196 -0.55 -12.29 -1.22
CA ALA A 196 -0.65 -13.31 -0.18
C ALA A 196 0.66 -14.10 0.00
N HIS A 197 1.60 -14.02 -0.95
CA HIS A 197 2.79 -14.87 -0.99
C HIS A 197 4.07 -14.05 -1.20
N TYR A 198 5.17 -14.53 -0.63
CA TYR A 198 6.53 -14.12 -0.96
C TYR A 198 7.40 -15.38 -1.21
N PRO A 199 8.18 -15.44 -2.31
CA PRO A 199 8.15 -14.49 -3.43
C PRO A 199 6.81 -14.53 -4.16
N ILE A 200 6.54 -13.51 -4.99
CA ILE A 200 5.38 -13.55 -5.89
C ILE A 200 5.70 -14.54 -7.02
N GLU A 201 4.84 -15.53 -7.19
CA GLU A 201 4.90 -16.42 -8.35
C GLU A 201 4.47 -15.66 -9.61
N LEU A 202 5.42 -15.38 -10.49
CA LEU A 202 5.14 -14.80 -11.79
C LEU A 202 4.94 -15.93 -12.81
N PRO A 203 3.96 -15.82 -13.73
CA PRO A 203 3.82 -16.77 -14.82
C PRO A 203 5.10 -16.82 -15.65
N GLU A 204 5.50 -18.01 -16.10
CA GLU A 204 6.58 -18.16 -17.08
C GLU A 204 6.15 -17.52 -18.42
N ASP A 205 7.02 -16.67 -18.98
CA ASP A 205 6.81 -15.96 -20.26
C ASP A 205 6.74 -16.91 -21.48
#